data_AF-A0AA38MCX2-F1
#
_entry.id   AF-A0AA38MCX2-F1
#
_cell.length_a   1.000
_cell.length_b   1.000
_cell.length_c   1.000
_cell.angle_alpha   90.00
_cell.angle_beta   90.00
_cell.angle_gamma   90.00
#
_symmetry.space_group_name_H-M   'P 1'
#
loop_
_entity.id
_entity.type
_entity.pdbx_description
1 polymer ?
#
loop_
_entity_poly.entity_id
_entity_poly.type
_entity_poly.pdbx_seq_one_letter_code
_entity_poly.pdbx_strand_id
1 'polypeptide(L)'
;MLNTYMIDLESGSLCPDNNELEIPMRNYRIDRINRTHRALSLDFSFAHPVNNNAEIGLIVEKWSEGVWRAIHVFPTKFPFCKIADSHVKTFQDIFVNLKKGMGLKNSERCDIPAGNYSVRTPVDIRGEIPFWDGRFRSTFVLKRIATGKKIFCVKSLVNLVEVPQ
;
A
#
# COMPACT_ATOMS: atom_id res chain seq x y z
N MET A 1 8.43 -25.31 0.38
CA MET A 1 9.43 -24.22 0.44
C MET A 1 8.72 -22.97 -0.03
N LEU A 2 8.73 -21.89 0.77
CA LEU A 2 8.23 -20.59 0.33
C LEU A 2 9.33 -19.95 -0.51
N ASN A 3 9.07 -19.65 -1.77
CA ASN A 3 10.03 -18.96 -2.61
C ASN A 3 10.16 -17.52 -2.12
N THR A 4 11.38 -16.99 -2.09
CA THR A 4 11.64 -15.60 -1.71
C THR A 4 11.51 -14.73 -2.94
N TYR A 5 10.69 -13.68 -2.85
CA TYR A 5 10.51 -12.74 -3.94
C TYR A 5 11.11 -11.38 -3.59
N MET A 6 11.70 -10.74 -4.60
CA MET A 6 11.94 -9.32 -4.57
C MET A 6 10.74 -8.64 -5.20
N ILE A 7 10.11 -7.78 -4.43
CA ILE A 7 9.12 -6.83 -4.89
C ILE A 7 9.90 -5.72 -5.60
N ASP A 8 9.54 -5.34 -6.81
CA ASP A 8 10.07 -4.14 -7.44
C ASP A 8 8.91 -3.18 -7.64
N LEU A 9 8.85 -2.13 -6.81
CA LEU A 9 7.88 -1.07 -6.99
C LEU A 9 8.33 -0.19 -8.17
N GLU A 10 7.67 -0.37 -9.32
CA GLU A 10 8.00 0.33 -10.56
C GLU A 10 7.50 1.77 -10.56
N SER A 11 6.23 1.97 -10.19
CA SER A 11 5.60 3.29 -10.20
C SER A 11 4.38 3.35 -9.30
N GLY A 12 4.01 4.59 -8.92
CA GLY A 12 2.78 4.91 -8.21
C GLY A 12 1.97 5.92 -8.99
N SER A 13 0.64 5.81 -8.94
CA SER A 13 -0.30 6.79 -9.49
C SER A 13 -1.53 6.97 -8.60
N LEU A 14 -2.14 8.14 -8.69
CA LEU A 14 -3.39 8.44 -7.99
C LEU A 14 -4.58 7.83 -8.74
N CYS A 15 -5.63 7.47 -8.01
CA CYS A 15 -6.88 7.07 -8.66
C CYS A 15 -7.53 8.27 -9.37
N PRO A 16 -8.30 8.06 -10.47
CA PRO A 16 -8.89 9.16 -11.24
C PRO A 16 -9.79 10.09 -10.42
N ASP A 17 -10.44 9.54 -9.40
CA ASP A 17 -11.37 10.25 -8.53
C ASP A 17 -10.72 10.80 -7.25
N ASN A 18 -9.37 10.88 -7.20
CA ASN A 18 -8.62 11.31 -6.02
C ASN A 18 -9.12 12.64 -5.41
N ASN A 19 -9.51 13.60 -6.26
CA ASN A 19 -9.94 14.93 -5.81
C ASN A 19 -11.32 14.94 -5.14
N GLU A 20 -12.08 13.86 -5.25
CA GLU A 20 -13.42 13.69 -4.65
C GLU A 20 -13.38 12.90 -3.33
N LEU A 21 -12.21 12.37 -2.97
CA LEU A 21 -12.02 11.56 -1.78
C LEU A 21 -11.90 12.42 -0.53
N GLU A 22 -12.26 11.84 0.62
CA GLU A 22 -12.09 12.50 1.93
C GLU A 22 -10.60 12.74 2.27
N ILE A 23 -9.72 11.87 1.79
CA ILE A 23 -8.27 11.94 1.94
C ILE A 23 -7.65 12.06 0.55
N PRO A 24 -7.78 13.23 -0.10
CA PRO A 24 -7.15 13.46 -1.39
C PRO A 24 -5.64 13.51 -1.20
N MET A 25 -4.94 12.81 -2.05
CA MET A 25 -3.49 12.89 -2.10
C MET A 25 -3.04 13.99 -3.04
N ARG A 26 -2.11 14.82 -2.58
CA ARG A 26 -1.43 15.81 -3.40
C ARG A 26 -0.27 15.19 -4.18
N ASN A 27 0.36 14.15 -3.63
CA ASN A 27 1.51 13.49 -4.23
C ASN A 27 1.54 12.01 -3.83
N TYR A 28 1.64 11.12 -4.82
CA TYR A 28 1.96 9.71 -4.65
C TYR A 28 3.03 9.32 -5.66
N ARG A 29 4.25 9.11 -5.19
CA ARG A 29 5.37 8.78 -6.08
C ARG A 29 6.22 7.68 -5.50
N ILE A 30 6.68 6.83 -6.40
CA ILE A 30 7.67 5.80 -6.12
C ILE A 30 8.87 6.14 -6.99
N ASP A 31 9.96 6.56 -6.35
CA ASP A 31 11.18 6.98 -7.03
C ASP A 31 12.26 5.91 -6.85
N ARG A 32 13.01 5.61 -7.91
CA ARG A 32 14.14 4.69 -7.82
C ARG A 32 15.35 5.39 -7.20
N ILE A 33 15.84 4.85 -6.08
CA ILE A 33 17.09 5.33 -5.47
C ILE A 33 18.27 4.58 -6.06
N ASN A 34 18.23 3.25 -6.03
CA ASN A 34 19.26 2.37 -6.60
C ASN A 34 18.65 1.05 -7.10
N ARG A 35 19.45 0.00 -7.34
CA ARG A 35 18.92 -1.29 -7.81
C ARG A 35 17.94 -1.92 -6.81
N THR A 36 18.25 -1.87 -5.52
CA THR A 36 17.52 -2.60 -4.46
C THR A 36 16.67 -1.71 -3.56
N HIS A 37 16.69 -0.39 -3.73
CA HIS A 37 15.95 0.54 -2.89
C HIS A 37 15.04 1.44 -3.73
N ARG A 38 13.83 1.68 -3.23
CA ARG A 38 12.89 2.70 -3.73
C ARG A 38 12.62 3.72 -2.63
N ALA A 39 12.24 4.93 -3.01
CA ALA A 39 11.68 5.94 -2.12
C ALA A 39 10.19 6.04 -2.39
N LEU A 40 9.39 5.94 -1.33
CA LEU A 40 7.97 6.26 -1.37
C LEU A 40 7.76 7.69 -0.87
N SER A 41 7.19 8.53 -1.72
CA SER A 41 6.87 9.93 -1.44
C SER A 41 5.34 10.11 -1.42
N LEU A 42 4.83 10.66 -0.32
CA LEU A 42 3.41 10.79 -0.02
C LEU A 42 3.12 12.17 0.54
N ASP A 43 2.18 12.90 -0.07
CA ASP A 43 1.65 14.14 0.49
C ASP A 43 0.12 14.05 0.55
N PHE A 44 -0.43 14.13 1.76
CA PHE A 44 -1.87 14.03 1.97
C PHE A 44 -2.31 14.76 3.24
N SER A 45 -3.61 14.98 3.35
CA SER A 45 -4.23 15.62 4.50
C SER A 45 -5.60 15.02 4.72
N PHE A 46 -5.99 14.87 5.98
CA PHE A 46 -7.31 14.38 6.31
C PHE A 46 -7.84 14.99 7.60
N ALA A 47 -9.14 15.28 7.60
CA ALA A 47 -9.82 15.99 8.68
C ALA A 47 -10.19 15.08 9.86
N HIS A 48 -10.29 13.77 9.64
CA HIS A 48 -10.77 12.82 10.63
C HIS A 48 -9.84 11.62 10.76
N PRO A 49 -9.56 11.15 11.98
CA PRO A 49 -8.65 10.03 12.20
C PRO A 49 -9.06 8.79 11.39
N VAL A 50 -8.04 8.04 10.94
CA VAL A 50 -8.21 6.73 10.32
C VAL A 50 -7.92 5.69 11.39
N ASN A 51 -8.93 4.89 11.72
CA ASN A 51 -8.88 3.87 12.78
C ASN A 51 -9.74 2.66 12.39
N ASN A 52 -10.26 1.94 13.39
CA ASN A 52 -11.16 0.79 13.19
C ASN A 52 -12.47 1.12 12.45
N ASN A 53 -12.78 2.39 12.18
CA ASN A 53 -13.93 2.79 11.38
C ASN A 53 -13.68 2.71 9.86
N ALA A 54 -12.49 2.32 9.43
CA ALA A 54 -12.11 2.17 8.03
C ALA A 54 -11.81 0.70 7.68
N GLU A 55 -12.16 0.32 6.45
CA GLU A 55 -11.75 -0.94 5.83
C GLU A 55 -10.73 -0.66 4.72
N ILE A 56 -9.72 -1.54 4.62
CA ILE A 56 -8.81 -1.59 3.49
C ILE A 56 -9.32 -2.60 2.47
N GLY A 57 -9.29 -2.21 1.20
CA GLY A 57 -9.45 -3.12 0.07
C GLY A 57 -8.20 -3.12 -0.79
N LEU A 58 -7.82 -4.30 -1.25
CA LEU A 58 -6.72 -4.51 -2.17
C LEU A 58 -7.26 -5.20 -3.42
N ILE A 59 -7.19 -4.52 -4.56
CA ILE A 59 -7.50 -5.09 -5.87
C ILE A 59 -6.16 -5.38 -6.54
N VAL A 60 -5.92 -6.63 -6.94
CA VAL A 60 -4.68 -7.05 -7.61
C VAL A 60 -5.01 -7.56 -9.00
N GLU A 61 -4.25 -7.13 -9.99
CA GLU A 61 -4.32 -7.63 -11.36
C GLU A 61 -2.93 -8.05 -11.82
N LYS A 62 -2.80 -9.20 -12.50
CA LYS A 62 -1.54 -9.64 -13.12
C LYS A 62 -1.56 -9.32 -14.61
N TRP A 63 -0.42 -8.89 -15.12
CA TRP A 63 -0.16 -8.80 -16.55
C TRP A 63 0.08 -10.19 -17.12
N SER A 64 -0.78 -10.62 -18.04
CA SER A 64 -0.65 -11.91 -18.73
C SER A 64 -1.17 -11.75 -20.15
N GLU A 65 -0.41 -12.23 -21.14
CA GLU A 65 -0.85 -12.26 -22.55
C GLU A 65 -1.28 -10.88 -23.09
N GLY A 66 -0.62 -9.80 -22.65
CA GLY A 66 -0.93 -8.45 -23.11
C GLY A 66 -2.14 -7.80 -22.44
N VAL A 67 -2.74 -8.42 -21.42
CA VAL A 67 -3.89 -7.88 -20.70
C VAL A 67 -3.72 -7.96 -19.18
N TRP A 68 -4.38 -7.06 -18.46
CA TRP A 68 -4.49 -7.09 -16.99
C TRP A 68 -5.64 -8.02 -16.59
N ARG A 69 -5.34 -9.07 -15.84
CA ARG A 69 -6.34 -10.03 -15.32
C ARG A 69 -6.47 -9.90 -13.81
N ALA A 70 -7.68 -9.70 -13.31
CA ALA A 70 -7.95 -9.61 -11.88
C ALA A 70 -7.63 -10.93 -11.17
N ILE A 71 -7.01 -10.81 -9.99
CA ILE A 71 -6.65 -11.91 -9.12
C ILE A 71 -7.45 -11.78 -7.82
N HIS A 72 -8.28 -12.78 -7.54
CA HIS A 72 -9.14 -12.83 -6.36
C HIS A 72 -8.55 -13.69 -5.25
N VAL A 73 -7.29 -13.44 -4.86
CA VAL A 73 -6.57 -14.29 -3.88
C VAL A 73 -6.74 -13.81 -2.44
N PHE A 74 -7.08 -12.55 -2.20
CA PHE A 74 -7.30 -12.00 -0.86
C PHE A 74 -8.77 -11.65 -0.61
N PRO A 75 -9.26 -11.80 0.64
CA PRO A 75 -10.48 -11.15 1.08
C PRO A 75 -10.43 -9.68 0.68
N THR A 76 -11.46 -9.24 -0.05
CA THR A 76 -11.45 -7.95 -0.74
C THR A 76 -11.49 -6.76 0.22
N LYS A 77 -11.75 -7.02 1.51
CA LYS A 77 -11.97 -6.05 2.56
C LYS A 77 -11.49 -6.59 3.91
N PHE A 78 -10.67 -5.81 4.62
CA PHE A 78 -10.30 -6.07 6.00
C PHE A 78 -10.40 -4.79 6.83
N PRO A 79 -10.70 -4.87 8.14
CA PRO A 79 -10.55 -3.71 9.02
C PRO A 79 -9.13 -3.14 8.90
N PHE A 80 -9.00 -1.83 8.70
CA PHE A 80 -7.72 -1.16 8.47
C PHE A 80 -6.68 -1.49 9.55
N CYS A 81 -7.11 -1.54 10.81
CA CYS A 81 -6.21 -1.83 11.92
C CYS A 81 -5.66 -3.25 11.96
N LYS A 82 -6.34 -4.21 11.33
CA LYS A 82 -5.85 -5.59 11.25
C LYS A 82 -4.66 -5.76 10.30
N ILE A 83 -4.27 -4.72 9.56
CA ILE A 83 -2.99 -4.71 8.80
C ILE A 83 -1.81 -4.76 9.76
N ALA A 84 -1.88 -4.04 10.89
CA ALA A 84 -0.84 -4.09 11.91
C ALA A 84 -0.71 -5.50 12.52
N ASP A 85 -1.81 -6.26 12.54
CA ASP A 85 -1.87 -7.66 12.99
C ASP A 85 -1.70 -8.67 11.84
N SER A 86 -1.30 -8.23 10.64
CA SER A 86 -1.14 -9.13 9.49
C SER A 86 -0.04 -10.16 9.74
N HIS A 87 -0.32 -11.44 9.48
CA HIS A 87 0.69 -12.50 9.52
C HIS A 87 1.79 -12.35 8.44
N VAL A 88 1.65 -11.39 7.52
CA VAL A 88 2.65 -11.08 6.50
C VAL A 88 3.54 -9.94 7.01
N LYS A 89 4.70 -10.31 7.56
CA LYS A 89 5.69 -9.40 8.16
C LYS A 89 6.03 -8.20 7.26
N THR A 90 6.14 -8.43 5.95
CA THR A 90 6.44 -7.36 4.97
C THR A 90 5.39 -6.24 4.97
N PHE A 91 4.10 -6.55 5.12
CA PHE A 91 3.06 -5.52 5.19
C PHE A 91 3.10 -4.77 6.52
N GLN A 92 3.42 -5.45 7.63
CA GLN A 92 3.61 -4.80 8.92
C GLN A 92 4.79 -3.82 8.86
N ASP A 93 5.93 -4.24 8.31
CA ASP A 93 7.13 -3.42 8.20
C ASP A 93 6.89 -2.17 7.34
N ILE A 94 6.22 -2.31 6.18
CA ILE A 94 5.84 -1.17 5.34
C ILE A 94 4.93 -0.20 6.10
N PHE A 95 3.93 -0.71 6.82
CA PHE A 95 2.98 0.13 7.55
C PHE A 95 3.61 0.87 8.72
N VAL A 96 4.48 0.21 9.49
CA VAL A 96 5.23 0.81 10.59
C VAL A 96 6.22 1.85 10.07
N ASN A 97 6.98 1.54 9.01
CA ASN A 97 7.93 2.48 8.40
C ASN A 97 7.24 3.71 7.82
N LEU A 98 6.05 3.54 7.24
CA LEU A 98 5.22 4.64 6.80
C LEU A 98 4.83 5.54 7.97
N LYS A 99 4.29 4.98 9.05
CA LYS A 99 3.89 5.77 10.24
C LYS A 99 5.07 6.45 10.94
N LYS A 100 6.24 5.80 10.97
CA LYS A 100 7.49 6.45 11.42
C LYS A 100 7.85 7.63 10.53
N GLY A 101 7.75 7.47 9.22
CA GLY A 101 7.95 8.54 8.24
C GLY A 101 6.95 9.70 8.37
N MET A 102 5.75 9.46 8.92
CA MET A 102 4.77 10.47 9.28
C MET A 102 5.10 11.22 10.58
N GLY A 103 6.18 10.85 11.30
CA GLY A 103 6.55 11.43 12.59
C GLY A 103 5.70 10.93 13.76
N LEU A 104 4.96 9.83 13.60
CA LEU A 104 4.10 9.29 14.66
C LEU A 104 4.94 8.55 15.71
N LYS A 105 4.91 9.03 16.96
CA LYS A 105 5.64 8.43 18.09
C LYS A 105 5.20 6.98 18.39
N ASN A 106 3.91 6.67 18.21
CA ASN A 106 3.33 5.36 18.45
C ASN A 106 3.06 4.62 17.12
N SER A 107 4.09 4.42 16.30
CA SER A 107 3.96 3.81 14.96
C SER A 107 3.35 2.40 14.93
N GLU A 108 3.35 1.70 16.07
CA GLU A 108 2.73 0.38 16.24
C GLU A 108 1.20 0.45 16.42
N ARG A 109 0.67 1.58 16.92
CA ARG A 109 -0.79 1.76 17.06
C ARG A 109 -1.42 1.94 15.68
N CYS A 110 -2.60 1.36 15.48
CA CYS A 110 -3.32 1.52 14.23
C CYS A 110 -3.66 2.98 13.91
N ASP A 111 -4.16 3.69 14.92
CA ASP A 111 -4.81 4.99 14.71
C ASP A 111 -3.86 6.01 14.10
N ILE A 112 -4.29 6.57 12.98
CA ILE A 112 -3.61 7.69 12.34
C ILE A 112 -4.42 8.96 12.64
N PRO A 113 -3.89 9.89 13.46
CA PRO A 113 -4.61 11.09 13.87
C PRO A 113 -4.83 12.03 12.70
N ALA A 114 -5.85 12.90 12.76
CA ALA A 114 -6.06 13.93 11.74
C ALA A 114 -4.84 14.83 11.60
N GLY A 115 -4.51 15.24 10.37
CA GLY A 115 -3.34 16.06 10.13
C GLY A 115 -2.91 16.17 8.68
N ASN A 116 -1.85 16.94 8.48
CA ASN A 116 -1.14 17.09 7.22
C ASN A 116 0.14 16.29 7.29
N TYR A 117 0.33 15.39 6.31
CA TYR A 117 1.47 14.49 6.28
C TYR A 117 2.20 14.62 4.97
N SER A 118 3.52 14.76 5.09
CA SER A 118 4.48 14.73 4.00
C SER A 118 5.53 13.70 4.38
N VAL A 119 5.53 12.57 3.70
CA VAL A 119 6.40 11.43 4.01
C VAL A 119 7.28 11.16 2.82
N ARG A 120 8.58 11.00 3.08
CA ARG A 120 9.52 10.40 2.15
C ARG A 120 10.29 9.32 2.89
N THR A 121 10.03 8.06 2.57
CA THR A 121 10.63 6.93 3.28
C THR A 121 11.24 5.94 2.31
N PRO A 122 12.44 5.39 2.59
CA PRO A 122 12.94 4.26 1.83
C PRO A 122 12.04 3.04 2.07
N VAL A 123 11.75 2.32 1.00
CA VAL A 123 11.06 1.03 1.06
C VAL A 123 12.08 -0.02 0.66
N ASP A 124 12.40 -0.89 1.60
CA ASP A 124 13.15 -2.11 1.28
C ASP A 124 12.17 -3.11 0.67
N ILE A 125 12.58 -3.67 -0.46
CA ILE A 125 11.67 -4.26 -1.43
C ILE A 125 11.84 -5.79 -1.48
N ARG A 126 12.45 -6.38 -0.44
CA ARG A 126 12.59 -7.84 -0.30
C ARG A 126 11.59 -8.36 0.72
N GLY A 127 10.79 -9.34 0.31
CA GLY A 127 9.77 -9.92 1.20
C GLY A 127 9.31 -11.29 0.72
N GLU A 128 8.99 -12.15 1.67
CA GLU A 128 8.29 -13.39 1.36
C GLU A 128 6.82 -13.06 1.08
N ILE A 129 6.40 -13.20 -0.17
CA ILE A 129 5.01 -13.05 -0.57
C ILE A 129 4.53 -14.42 -1.06
N PRO A 130 3.32 -14.86 -0.69
CA PRO A 130 2.74 -16.12 -1.16
C PRO A 130 2.20 -15.99 -2.60
N PHE A 131 2.98 -15.41 -3.53
CA PHE A 131 2.58 -15.17 -4.92
C PHE A 131 3.61 -15.74 -5.90
N TRP A 132 3.24 -15.78 -7.17
CA TRP A 132 4.11 -16.07 -8.30
C TRP A 132 4.81 -14.81 -8.81
N ASP A 133 5.88 -15.00 -9.56
CA ASP A 133 6.58 -13.94 -10.27
C ASP A 133 5.72 -13.28 -11.36
N GLY A 134 6.14 -12.07 -11.74
CA GLY A 134 5.56 -11.30 -12.84
C GLY A 134 5.14 -9.90 -12.43
N ARG A 135 4.47 -9.23 -13.38
CA ARG A 135 4.05 -7.82 -13.24
C ARG A 135 2.61 -7.71 -12.76
N PHE A 136 2.38 -6.87 -11.76
CA PHE A 136 1.11 -6.70 -11.07
C PHE A 136 0.73 -5.24 -10.95
N ARG A 137 -0.56 -4.95 -11.08
CA ARG A 137 -1.17 -3.68 -10.71
C ARG A 137 -1.93 -3.90 -9.41
N SER A 138 -1.58 -3.16 -8.36
CA SER A 138 -2.32 -3.14 -7.11
C SER A 138 -3.06 -1.81 -6.96
N THR A 139 -4.33 -1.88 -6.60
CA THR A 139 -5.11 -0.69 -6.20
C THR A 139 -5.46 -0.83 -4.73
N PHE A 140 -4.91 0.08 -3.93
CA PHE A 140 -5.20 0.18 -2.51
C PHE A 140 -6.33 1.17 -2.30
N VAL A 141 -7.34 0.77 -1.56
CA VAL A 141 -8.54 1.57 -1.31
C VAL A 141 -8.83 1.56 0.18
N LEU A 142 -9.13 2.72 0.76
CA LEU A 142 -9.77 2.79 2.08
C LEU A 142 -11.22 3.21 1.93
N LYS A 143 -12.10 2.61 2.72
CA LYS A 143 -13.52 2.98 2.81
C LYS A 143 -13.95 3.14 4.27
N ARG A 144 -14.89 4.04 4.56
CA ARG A 144 -15.55 4.07 5.88
C ARG A 144 -16.50 2.88 5.97
N ILE A 145 -16.43 2.12 7.05
CA ILE A 145 -17.28 0.92 7.26
C ILE A 145 -18.75 1.34 7.34
N ALA A 146 -19.07 2.41 8.08
CA ALA A 146 -20.44 2.83 8.31
C ALA A 146 -21.20 3.26 7.05
N THR A 147 -20.51 3.86 6.08
CA THR A 147 -21.13 4.43 4.87
C THR A 147 -20.75 3.70 3.58
N GLY A 148 -19.74 2.84 3.62
CA GLY A 148 -19.12 2.25 2.42
C GLY A 148 -18.39 3.25 1.53
N LYS A 149 -18.35 4.54 1.90
CA LYS A 149 -17.76 5.61 1.08
C LYS A 149 -16.26 5.41 0.97
N LYS A 150 -15.75 5.48 -0.27
CA LYS A 150 -14.31 5.48 -0.55
C LYS A 150 -13.70 6.80 -0.07
N ILE A 151 -12.64 6.69 0.72
CA ILE A 151 -11.98 7.85 1.35
C ILE A 151 -10.53 8.03 0.92
N PHE A 152 -9.91 7.00 0.36
CA PHE A 152 -8.52 7.03 -0.11
C PHE A 152 -8.34 6.01 -1.23
N CYS A 153 -7.50 6.31 -2.23
CA CYS A 153 -7.25 5.41 -3.34
C CYS A 153 -5.92 5.71 -4.04
N VAL A 154 -5.04 4.70 -4.13
CA VAL A 154 -3.80 4.76 -4.91
C VAL A 154 -3.59 3.48 -5.71
N LYS A 155 -2.81 3.58 -6.79
CA LYS A 155 -2.44 2.47 -7.65
C LYS A 155 -0.93 2.33 -7.71
N SER A 156 -0.42 1.13 -7.46
CA SER A 156 0.99 0.81 -7.59
C SER A 156 1.19 -0.21 -8.70
N LEU A 157 2.26 -0.05 -9.46
CA LEU A 157 2.76 -1.04 -10.40
C LEU A 157 3.95 -1.74 -9.75
N VAL A 158 3.85 -3.07 -9.66
CA VAL A 158 4.76 -3.91 -8.89
C VAL A 158 5.22 -5.06 -9.76
N ASN A 159 6.51 -5.35 -9.78
CA ASN A 159 7.06 -6.52 -10.44
C ASN A 159 7.65 -7.46 -9.39
N LEU A 160 7.11 -8.67 -9.27
CA LEU A 160 7.63 -9.70 -8.37
C LEU A 160 8.67 -10.52 -9.14
N VAL A 161 9.89 -10.56 -8.62
CA VAL A 161 11.00 -11.31 -9.20
C VAL A 161 11.43 -12.36 -8.20
N GLU A 162 11.41 -13.63 -8.58
CA GLU A 162 11.92 -14.71 -7.75
C GLU A 162 13.42 -14.52 -7.53
N VAL A 163 13.87 -14.68 -6.28
CA VAL A 163 15.28 -14.57 -5.92
C VAL A 163 15.79 -15.98 -5.58
N PRO A 164 16.86 -16.47 -6.25
CA PRO A 164 17.51 -17.71 -5.86
C PRO A 164 17.99 -17.61 -4.40
N GLN A 165 17.76 -18.67 -3.62
CA GLN A 165 18.31 -18.79 -2.27
C GLN A 165 19.83 -18.91 -2.28
#